data_AF-A0A955F1T7-F1
#
_entry.id   AF-A0A955F1T7-F1
#
_cell.length_a   1.000
_cell.length_b   1.000
_cell.length_c   1.000
_cell.angle_alpha   90.00
_cell.angle_beta   90.00
_cell.angle_gamma   90.00
#
_symmetry.space_group_name_H-M   'P 1'
#
loop_
_entity.id
_entity.type
_entity.pdbx_description
1 polymer ?
#
loop_
_entity_poly.entity_id
_entity_poly.type
_entity_poly.pdbx_seq_one_letter_code
_entity_poly.pdbx_strand_id
1 'polypeptide(L)'
;TAIVIDGLTAWLEGLERDDQARAKAAIDRALAWLENWSRGTAGQIDPFNAPYALSTLIRYQRREAAAQTVRRIVETQREDGNWSVYGPARPASFNTAQCVMALAEAQSAKVEVPKGTFQRGILALQSMRQTGGLFPYSTAAGHDWMTTDHGSISRDPLCENALFAAGRGDESSLEAALRRFLQHYEELRLPTKKLYDYFNSRGHGGYFFFYALRNAKEAARHAKPDLRAQVLSRVRTAALAAREGDGSFMDHHMIGRAYSTAMALYILAD
;
A
#
# COMPACT_ATOMS: atom_id res chain seq x y z
N THR A 1 4.08 3.52 -11.39
CA THR A 1 3.23 3.27 -12.58
C THR A 1 1.85 2.75 -12.21
N ALA A 2 1.72 1.60 -11.53
CA ALA A 2 0.43 1.02 -11.12
C ALA A 2 -0.52 2.03 -10.45
N ILE A 3 -0.07 2.72 -9.41
CA ILE A 3 -0.90 3.72 -8.71
C ILE A 3 -1.36 4.89 -9.60
N VAL A 4 -0.58 5.24 -10.63
CA VAL A 4 -0.95 6.31 -11.58
C VAL A 4 -2.12 5.85 -12.45
N ILE A 5 -2.10 4.60 -12.89
CA ILE A 5 -3.24 4.01 -13.61
C ILE A 5 -4.47 4.05 -12.71
N ASP A 6 -4.36 3.55 -11.48
CA ASP A 6 -5.47 3.50 -10.53
C ASP A 6 -6.06 4.90 -10.25
N GLY A 7 -5.20 5.90 -10.04
CA GLY A 7 -5.61 7.29 -9.82
C GLY A 7 -6.29 7.91 -11.04
N LEU A 8 -5.74 7.75 -12.25
CA LEU A 8 -6.35 8.32 -13.46
C LEU A 8 -7.69 7.65 -13.80
N THR A 9 -7.77 6.33 -13.64
CA THR A 9 -8.97 5.56 -13.96
C THR A 9 -10.13 5.96 -13.08
N ALA A 10 -9.89 6.22 -11.80
CA ALA A 10 -10.93 6.59 -10.86
C ALA A 10 -11.60 7.95 -11.20
N TRP A 11 -10.95 8.80 -11.99
CA TRP A 11 -11.47 10.11 -12.41
C TRP A 11 -11.87 10.16 -13.89
N LEU A 12 -11.63 9.10 -14.66
CA LEU A 12 -11.66 9.13 -16.12
C LEU A 12 -13.00 9.59 -16.71
N GLU A 13 -14.10 9.21 -16.07
CA GLU A 13 -15.46 9.55 -16.51
C GLU A 13 -15.84 11.00 -16.21
N GLY A 14 -15.18 11.63 -15.22
CA GLY A 14 -15.43 13.02 -14.81
C GLY A 14 -14.56 14.05 -15.52
N LEU A 15 -13.64 13.63 -16.40
CA LEU A 15 -12.76 14.53 -17.14
C LEU A 15 -13.45 15.09 -18.40
N GLU A 16 -13.03 16.30 -18.80
CA GLU A 16 -13.38 16.85 -20.10
C GLU A 16 -12.85 15.95 -21.24
N ARG A 17 -13.48 16.02 -22.42
CA ARG A 17 -13.22 15.10 -23.53
C ARG A 17 -11.73 14.99 -23.89
N ASP A 18 -11.03 16.11 -23.99
CA ASP A 18 -9.62 16.14 -24.39
C ASP A 18 -8.72 15.57 -23.28
N ASP A 19 -9.03 15.88 -22.02
CA ASP A 19 -8.31 15.33 -20.87
C ASP A 19 -8.58 13.84 -20.67
N GLN A 20 -9.80 13.38 -20.96
CA GLN A 20 -10.12 11.96 -20.97
C GLN A 20 -9.29 11.22 -22.04
N ALA A 21 -9.15 11.78 -23.24
CA ALA A 21 -8.32 11.18 -24.29
C ALA A 21 -6.85 11.12 -23.86
N ARG A 22 -6.33 12.18 -23.26
CA ARG A 22 -4.97 12.23 -22.71
C ARG A 22 -4.76 11.21 -21.59
N ALA A 23 -5.71 11.09 -20.67
CA ALA A 23 -5.67 10.14 -19.56
C ALA A 23 -5.71 8.69 -20.05
N LYS A 24 -6.59 8.36 -21.01
CA LYS A 24 -6.63 7.03 -21.67
C LYS A 24 -5.28 6.69 -22.29
N ALA A 25 -4.72 7.59 -23.09
CA ALA A 25 -3.42 7.38 -23.72
C ALA A 25 -2.28 7.21 -22.69
N ALA A 26 -2.34 7.91 -21.56
CA ALA A 26 -1.38 7.75 -20.47
C ALA A 26 -1.53 6.38 -19.76
N ILE A 27 -2.77 5.96 -19.48
CA ILE A 27 -3.08 4.63 -18.92
C ILE A 27 -2.56 3.53 -19.85
N ASP A 28 -2.82 3.62 -21.16
CA ASP A 28 -2.39 2.61 -22.13
C ASP A 28 -0.86 2.48 -22.18
N ARG A 29 -0.13 3.61 -22.21
CA ARG A 29 1.34 3.58 -22.14
C ARG A 29 1.85 3.01 -20.83
N ALA A 30 1.21 3.35 -19.72
CA ALA A 30 1.57 2.85 -18.40
C ALA A 30 1.32 1.33 -18.27
N LEU A 31 0.23 0.82 -18.84
CA LEU A 31 -0.08 -0.61 -18.91
C LEU A 31 0.93 -1.35 -19.79
N ALA A 32 1.23 -0.85 -20.98
CA ALA A 32 2.24 -1.44 -21.86
C ALA A 32 3.61 -1.50 -21.17
N TRP A 33 3.96 -0.45 -20.42
CA TRP A 33 5.18 -0.46 -19.61
C TRP A 33 5.13 -1.52 -18.50
N LEU A 34 4.01 -1.66 -17.77
CA LEU A 34 3.87 -2.68 -16.72
C LEU A 34 3.94 -4.10 -17.26
N GLU A 35 3.30 -4.36 -18.41
CA GLU A 35 3.39 -5.65 -19.09
C GLU A 35 4.83 -5.95 -19.48
N ASN A 36 5.53 -4.99 -20.08
CA ASN A 36 6.93 -5.17 -20.43
C ASN A 36 7.82 -5.38 -19.19
N TRP A 37 7.61 -4.57 -18.15
CA TRP A 37 8.30 -4.70 -16.86
C TRP A 37 8.10 -6.09 -16.29
N SER A 38 6.87 -6.63 -16.29
CA SER A 38 6.53 -7.92 -15.71
C SER A 38 7.31 -9.10 -16.32
N ARG A 39 7.71 -9.01 -17.60
CA ARG A 39 8.49 -10.02 -18.30
C ARG A 39 9.97 -10.08 -17.89
N GLY A 40 10.46 -9.06 -17.20
CA GLY A 40 11.83 -9.05 -16.67
C GLY A 40 12.03 -9.99 -15.48
N THR A 41 13.27 -10.11 -15.02
CA THR A 41 13.61 -10.82 -13.78
C THR A 41 13.30 -9.98 -12.54
N ALA A 42 13.12 -10.64 -11.40
CA ALA A 42 12.89 -9.97 -10.14
C ALA A 42 14.09 -9.09 -9.73
N GLY A 43 13.86 -7.79 -9.57
CA GLY A 43 14.84 -6.81 -9.08
C GLY A 43 14.77 -6.58 -7.57
N GLN A 44 15.74 -5.83 -7.02
CA GLN A 44 15.89 -5.61 -5.57
C GLN A 44 14.66 -4.99 -4.88
N ILE A 45 13.93 -4.12 -5.59
CA ILE A 45 12.74 -3.40 -5.07
C ILE A 45 11.42 -4.02 -5.52
N ASP A 46 11.46 -5.08 -6.31
CA ASP A 46 10.26 -5.79 -6.73
C ASP A 46 9.43 -6.37 -5.58
N PRO A 47 10.00 -6.82 -4.46
CA PRO A 47 9.18 -7.19 -3.31
C PRO A 47 8.17 -6.12 -2.93
N PHE A 48 8.51 -4.84 -3.12
CA PHE A 48 7.63 -3.70 -2.82
C PHE A 48 6.77 -3.25 -4.01
N ASN A 49 7.30 -3.30 -5.23
CA ASN A 49 6.59 -2.84 -6.42
C ASN A 49 5.61 -3.87 -7.00
N ALA A 50 5.94 -5.16 -6.93
CA ALA A 50 5.17 -6.23 -7.56
C ALA A 50 3.74 -6.36 -7.03
N PRO A 51 3.44 -6.19 -5.72
CA PRO A 51 2.07 -6.20 -5.24
C PRO A 51 1.18 -5.18 -5.93
N TYR A 52 1.63 -3.93 -6.07
CA TYR A 52 0.87 -2.89 -6.76
C TYR A 52 0.68 -3.21 -8.25
N ALA A 53 1.74 -3.67 -8.91
CA ALA A 53 1.67 -4.04 -10.32
C ALA A 53 0.68 -5.18 -10.55
N LEU A 54 0.70 -6.21 -9.69
CA LEU A 54 -0.19 -7.37 -9.78
C LEU A 54 -1.65 -6.96 -9.69
N SER A 55 -2.03 -6.17 -8.68
CA SER A 55 -3.41 -5.66 -8.52
C SER A 55 -3.89 -4.90 -9.75
N THR A 56 -3.08 -3.99 -10.29
CA THR A 56 -3.44 -3.25 -11.52
C THR A 56 -3.54 -4.20 -12.72
N LEU A 57 -2.59 -5.12 -12.93
CA LEU A 57 -2.61 -6.05 -14.06
C LEU A 57 -3.83 -6.98 -14.02
N ILE A 58 -4.24 -7.43 -12.82
CA ILE A 58 -5.47 -8.21 -12.61
C ILE A 58 -6.69 -7.38 -13.02
N ARG A 59 -6.81 -6.14 -12.53
CA ARG A 59 -7.93 -5.25 -12.84
C ARG A 59 -8.10 -5.02 -14.34
N TYR A 60 -7.00 -4.91 -15.06
CA TYR A 60 -6.97 -4.76 -16.52
C TYR A 60 -6.91 -6.09 -17.29
N GLN A 61 -7.15 -7.22 -16.61
CA GLN A 61 -7.24 -8.56 -17.21
C GLN A 61 -5.98 -8.96 -18.00
N ARG A 62 -4.80 -8.47 -17.61
CA ARG A 62 -3.51 -8.82 -18.22
C ARG A 62 -2.96 -10.11 -17.63
N ARG A 63 -3.64 -11.22 -17.93
CA ARG A 63 -3.42 -12.53 -17.28
C ARG A 63 -1.97 -13.02 -17.32
N GLU A 64 -1.32 -12.93 -18.47
CA GLU A 64 0.07 -13.37 -18.61
C GLU A 64 1.02 -12.53 -17.76
N ALA A 65 0.91 -11.20 -17.86
CA ALA A 65 1.70 -10.27 -17.06
C ALA A 65 1.41 -10.41 -15.55
N ALA A 66 0.17 -10.67 -15.17
CA ALA A 66 -0.20 -10.98 -13.78
C ALA A 66 0.48 -12.27 -13.30
N ALA A 67 0.46 -13.34 -14.09
CA ALA A 67 1.14 -14.60 -13.76
C ALA A 67 2.67 -14.42 -13.64
N GLN A 68 3.28 -13.63 -14.53
CA GLN A 68 4.69 -13.23 -14.41
C GLN A 68 4.95 -12.46 -13.10
N THR A 69 4.06 -11.53 -12.75
CA THR A 69 4.20 -10.74 -11.52
C THR A 69 4.04 -11.61 -10.26
N VAL A 70 3.15 -12.61 -10.27
CA VAL A 70 3.05 -13.61 -9.19
C VAL A 70 4.37 -14.36 -9.02
N ARG A 71 5.03 -14.77 -10.12
CA ARG A 71 6.36 -15.42 -10.03
C ARG A 71 7.37 -14.54 -9.31
N ARG A 72 7.44 -13.24 -9.62
CA ARG A 72 8.34 -12.29 -8.93
C ARG A 72 8.05 -12.16 -7.44
N ILE A 73 6.77 -12.14 -7.06
CA ILE A 73 6.38 -12.15 -5.63
C ILE A 73 6.83 -13.46 -4.97
N VAL A 74 6.64 -14.61 -5.63
CA VAL A 74 7.05 -15.91 -5.09
C VAL A 74 8.57 -16.01 -4.94
N GLU A 75 9.33 -15.62 -5.96
CA GLU A 75 10.80 -15.67 -5.99
C GLU A 75 11.44 -14.79 -4.91
N THR A 76 10.73 -13.75 -4.48
CA THR A 76 11.21 -12.81 -3.47
C THR A 76 10.69 -13.10 -2.06
N GLN A 77 9.82 -14.11 -1.89
CA GLN A 77 9.39 -14.53 -0.57
C GLN A 77 10.55 -15.18 0.17
N ARG A 78 10.77 -14.75 1.42
CA ARG A 78 11.79 -15.34 2.29
C ARG A 78 11.35 -16.71 2.79
N GLU A 79 12.31 -17.48 3.31
CA GLU A 79 12.06 -18.78 3.95
C GLU A 79 11.05 -18.67 5.11
N ASP A 80 11.12 -17.58 5.88
CA ASP A 80 10.21 -17.26 6.98
C ASP A 80 8.82 -16.77 6.52
N GLY A 81 8.57 -16.72 5.22
CA GLY A 81 7.30 -16.31 4.62
C GLY A 81 7.13 -14.80 4.41
N ASN A 82 8.05 -13.97 4.92
CA ASN A 82 7.96 -12.51 4.79
C ASN A 82 8.46 -11.98 3.45
N TRP A 83 8.12 -10.72 3.18
CA TRP A 83 8.76 -9.91 2.16
C TRP A 83 9.48 -8.70 2.76
N SER A 84 10.56 -8.28 2.10
CA SER A 84 11.36 -7.10 2.46
C SER A 84 11.07 -5.93 1.53
N VAL A 85 11.59 -4.73 1.78
CA VAL A 85 11.47 -3.60 0.81
C VAL A 85 12.74 -3.41 -0.02
N TYR A 86 13.91 -3.48 0.61
CA TYR A 86 15.20 -3.12 -0.01
C TYR A 86 16.17 -4.31 -0.12
N GLY A 87 15.64 -5.53 -0.21
CA GLY A 87 16.42 -6.79 -0.21
C GLY A 87 16.29 -7.57 1.09
N PRO A 88 16.77 -8.82 1.12
CA PRO A 88 16.31 -9.84 2.06
C PRO A 88 16.54 -9.49 3.53
N ALA A 89 17.53 -8.66 3.86
CA ALA A 89 17.97 -8.41 5.24
C ALA A 89 16.96 -7.68 6.14
N ARG A 90 15.87 -7.11 5.59
CA ARG A 90 14.89 -6.34 6.38
C ARG A 90 13.45 -6.72 6.00
N PRO A 91 12.90 -7.80 6.60
CA PRO A 91 11.49 -8.14 6.46
C PRO A 91 10.63 -6.98 6.94
N ALA A 92 9.53 -6.67 6.27
CA ALA A 92 8.68 -5.54 6.60
C ALA A 92 7.21 -5.97 6.69
N SER A 93 6.54 -5.62 7.79
CA SER A 93 5.14 -6.02 8.03
C SER A 93 4.21 -5.51 6.94
N PHE A 94 4.32 -4.22 6.63
CA PHE A 94 3.52 -3.55 5.61
C PHE A 94 3.76 -4.13 4.21
N ASN A 95 5.00 -4.53 3.90
CA ASN A 95 5.27 -5.14 2.60
C ASN A 95 4.74 -6.58 2.52
N THR A 96 4.88 -7.34 3.61
CA THR A 96 4.28 -8.68 3.71
C THR A 96 2.75 -8.59 3.57
N ALA A 97 2.11 -7.59 4.18
CA ALA A 97 0.69 -7.33 4.03
C ALA A 97 0.29 -6.96 2.59
N GLN A 98 1.05 -6.12 1.88
CA GLN A 98 0.80 -5.83 0.45
C GLN A 98 0.88 -7.12 -0.40
N CYS A 99 1.91 -7.95 -0.19
CA CYS A 99 2.04 -9.23 -0.90
C CYS A 99 0.87 -10.19 -0.61
N VAL A 100 0.45 -10.30 0.65
CA VAL A 100 -0.71 -11.12 1.05
C VAL A 100 -1.98 -10.64 0.33
N MET A 101 -2.26 -9.33 0.34
CA MET A 101 -3.42 -8.76 -0.37
C MET A 101 -3.36 -9.05 -1.88
N ALA A 102 -2.21 -8.79 -2.52
CA ALA A 102 -2.07 -9.00 -3.95
C ALA A 102 -2.18 -10.49 -4.36
N LEU A 103 -1.70 -11.41 -3.52
CA LEU A 103 -1.87 -12.85 -3.74
C LEU A 103 -3.33 -13.30 -3.52
N ALA A 104 -4.06 -12.72 -2.57
CA ALA A 104 -5.49 -12.96 -2.39
C ALA A 104 -6.30 -12.49 -3.61
N GLU A 105 -5.97 -11.33 -4.16
CA GLU A 105 -6.55 -10.83 -5.41
C GLU A 105 -6.23 -11.75 -6.59
N ALA A 106 -5.00 -12.25 -6.70
CA ALA A 106 -4.60 -13.21 -7.73
C ALA A 106 -5.40 -14.50 -7.66
N GLN A 107 -5.58 -15.07 -6.47
CA GLN A 107 -6.40 -16.26 -6.27
C GLN A 107 -7.86 -16.02 -6.67
N SER A 108 -8.43 -14.87 -6.25
CA SER A 108 -9.79 -14.47 -6.61
C SER A 108 -9.97 -14.30 -8.13
N ALA A 109 -8.94 -13.78 -8.79
CA ALA A 109 -8.89 -13.63 -10.25
C ALA A 109 -8.50 -14.91 -11.01
N LYS A 110 -8.33 -16.04 -10.30
CA LYS A 110 -7.91 -17.34 -10.86
C LYS A 110 -6.55 -17.29 -11.58
N VAL A 111 -5.66 -16.39 -11.14
CA VAL A 111 -4.23 -16.42 -11.51
C VAL A 111 -3.55 -17.44 -10.60
N GLU A 112 -2.77 -18.35 -11.19
CA GLU A 112 -2.12 -19.42 -10.44
C GLU A 112 -1.12 -18.86 -9.41
N VAL A 113 -1.31 -19.23 -8.14
CA VAL A 113 -0.38 -18.92 -7.05
C VAL A 113 0.19 -20.25 -6.53
N PRO A 114 1.52 -20.44 -6.52
CA PRO A 114 2.14 -21.66 -6.02
C PRO A 114 1.65 -22.05 -4.62
N LYS A 115 1.41 -23.35 -4.44
CA LYS A 115 0.82 -23.90 -3.21
C LYS A 115 1.64 -23.49 -1.98
N GLY A 116 0.96 -22.96 -0.96
CA GLY A 116 1.56 -22.60 0.32
C GLY A 116 2.19 -21.21 0.37
N THR A 117 2.50 -20.55 -0.75
CA THR A 117 3.08 -19.18 -0.75
C THR A 117 2.20 -18.20 0.02
N PHE A 118 0.90 -18.18 -0.31
CA PHE A 118 -0.08 -17.33 0.37
C PHE A 118 -0.18 -17.63 1.86
N GLN A 119 -0.28 -18.93 2.22
CA GLN A 119 -0.40 -19.36 3.62
C GLN A 119 0.84 -18.98 4.45
N ARG A 120 2.04 -19.14 3.91
CA ARG A 120 3.28 -18.71 4.59
C ARG A 120 3.28 -17.20 4.84
N GLY A 121 2.85 -16.41 3.85
CA GLY A 121 2.74 -14.96 3.99
C GLY A 121 1.77 -14.54 5.09
N ILE A 122 0.62 -15.21 5.18
CA ILE A 122 -0.35 -14.95 6.25
C ILE A 122 0.24 -15.30 7.62
N LEU A 123 0.84 -16.49 7.77
CA LEU A 123 1.43 -16.91 9.04
C LEU A 123 2.57 -15.98 9.48
N ALA A 124 3.38 -15.51 8.53
CA ALA A 124 4.44 -14.54 8.78
C ALA A 124 3.88 -13.18 9.22
N LEU A 125 2.82 -12.69 8.56
CA LEU A 125 2.16 -11.45 8.98
C LEU A 125 1.54 -11.56 10.37
N GLN A 126 0.90 -12.69 10.66
CA GLN A 126 0.33 -12.96 11.98
C GLN A 126 1.40 -12.98 13.07
N SER A 127 2.57 -13.56 12.81
CA SER A 127 3.66 -13.60 13.81
C SER A 127 4.29 -12.24 14.07
N MET A 128 4.13 -11.27 13.15
CA MET A 128 4.55 -9.88 13.35
C MET A 128 3.57 -9.04 14.19
N ARG A 129 2.35 -9.55 14.44
CA ARG A 129 1.34 -8.83 15.22
C ARG A 129 1.70 -8.85 16.70
N GLN A 130 2.07 -7.69 17.25
CA GLN A 130 2.43 -7.55 18.67
C GLN A 130 1.21 -7.22 19.55
N THR A 131 1.42 -7.22 20.86
CA THR A 131 0.44 -6.78 21.86
C THR A 131 -0.15 -5.42 21.48
N GLY A 132 -1.47 -5.28 21.59
CA GLY A 132 -2.18 -4.06 21.18
C GLY A 132 -2.43 -3.94 19.67
N GLY A 133 -2.12 -4.98 18.89
CA GLY A 133 -2.34 -5.00 17.44
C GLY A 133 -1.33 -4.16 16.66
N LEU A 134 -0.14 -3.91 17.25
CA LEU A 134 0.90 -3.11 16.64
C LEU A 134 1.76 -3.96 15.70
N PHE A 135 2.08 -3.41 14.52
CA PHE A 135 2.95 -4.06 13.55
C PHE A 135 4.30 -3.33 13.42
N PRO A 136 5.43 -4.06 13.57
CA PRO A 136 6.76 -3.48 13.49
C PRO A 136 7.04 -2.98 12.08
N TYR A 137 7.87 -1.93 11.93
CA TYR A 137 8.38 -1.55 10.61
C TYR A 137 9.14 -2.72 9.97
N SER A 138 10.01 -3.34 10.77
CA SER A 138 10.78 -4.52 10.41
C SER A 138 11.02 -5.40 11.63
N THR A 139 11.11 -6.71 11.42
CA THR A 139 11.56 -7.67 12.44
C THR A 139 13.08 -7.78 12.53
N ALA A 140 13.82 -7.00 11.74
CA ALA A 140 15.27 -6.92 11.83
C ALA A 140 15.71 -6.22 13.12
N ALA A 141 16.82 -6.69 13.71
CA ALA A 141 17.39 -6.11 14.93
C ALA A 141 17.58 -4.59 14.83
N GLY A 142 17.30 -3.89 15.93
CA GLY A 142 17.43 -2.43 16.02
C GLY A 142 16.24 -1.62 15.49
N HIS A 143 15.15 -2.28 15.07
CA HIS A 143 13.92 -1.61 14.61
C HIS A 143 12.77 -1.64 15.64
N ASP A 144 12.98 -2.29 16.79
CA ASP A 144 11.93 -2.48 17.81
C ASP A 144 11.36 -1.16 18.33
N TRP A 145 12.20 -0.13 18.43
CA TRP A 145 11.81 1.21 18.88
C TRP A 145 10.75 1.89 18.00
N MET A 146 10.57 1.43 16.75
CA MET A 146 9.56 1.95 15.82
C MET A 146 8.16 1.35 16.06
N THR A 147 8.05 0.33 16.90
CA THR A 147 6.79 -0.40 17.14
C THR A 147 6.08 0.21 18.34
N THR A 148 5.40 1.32 18.10
CA THR A 148 4.66 2.08 19.11
C THR A 148 3.31 2.48 18.55
N ASP A 149 2.41 2.94 19.44
CA ASP A 149 1.11 3.48 19.04
C ASP A 149 1.22 4.60 17.99
N HIS A 150 2.32 5.34 18.01
CA HIS A 150 2.64 6.33 16.99
C HIS A 150 3.25 5.66 15.77
N GLY A 151 4.35 4.94 15.94
CA GLY A 151 5.16 4.47 14.81
C GLY A 151 4.41 3.55 13.86
N SER A 152 3.45 2.78 14.36
CA SER A 152 2.76 1.75 13.60
C SER A 152 1.51 2.22 12.86
N ILE A 153 1.05 3.47 13.04
CA ILE A 153 -0.19 3.99 12.43
C ILE A 153 -0.23 3.95 10.90
N SER A 154 0.91 3.92 10.21
CA SER A 154 0.96 3.79 8.75
C SER A 154 0.84 2.36 8.24
N ARG A 155 0.99 1.37 9.13
CA ARG A 155 1.11 -0.05 8.84
C ARG A 155 -0.05 -0.85 9.42
N ASP A 156 -0.49 -0.53 10.64
CA ASP A 156 -1.52 -1.31 11.34
C ASP A 156 -2.81 -1.45 10.52
N PRO A 157 -3.41 -0.37 9.94
CA PRO A 157 -4.62 -0.54 9.14
C PRO A 157 -4.43 -1.47 7.95
N LEU A 158 -3.26 -1.41 7.30
CA LEU A 158 -2.94 -2.30 6.18
C LEU A 158 -2.78 -3.75 6.62
N CYS A 159 -2.01 -3.98 7.68
CA CYS A 159 -1.72 -5.32 8.18
C CYS A 159 -2.98 -6.00 8.69
N GLU A 160 -3.81 -5.30 9.46
CA GLU A 160 -5.10 -5.83 9.93
C GLU A 160 -6.04 -6.08 8.75
N ASN A 161 -6.09 -5.18 7.76
CA ASN A 161 -6.89 -5.40 6.56
C ASN A 161 -6.43 -6.64 5.78
N ALA A 162 -5.13 -6.87 5.65
CA ALA A 162 -4.59 -8.05 5.00
C ALA A 162 -4.94 -9.35 5.74
N LEU A 163 -4.87 -9.35 7.07
CA LEU A 163 -5.32 -10.48 7.88
C LEU A 163 -6.83 -10.71 7.77
N PHE A 164 -7.62 -9.64 7.81
CA PHE A 164 -9.08 -9.68 7.67
C PHE A 164 -9.48 -10.27 6.31
N ALA A 165 -8.92 -9.75 5.21
CA ALA A 165 -9.16 -10.25 3.85
C ALA A 165 -8.73 -11.71 3.67
N ALA A 166 -7.70 -12.17 4.39
CA ALA A 166 -7.25 -13.55 4.41
C ALA A 166 -8.09 -14.47 5.33
N GLY A 167 -9.14 -13.96 5.99
CA GLY A 167 -9.97 -14.72 6.94
C GLY A 167 -9.25 -15.09 8.24
N ARG A 168 -8.21 -14.33 8.60
CA ARG A 168 -7.34 -14.57 9.77
C ARG A 168 -7.24 -13.37 10.72
N GLY A 169 -7.96 -12.29 10.41
CA GLY A 169 -8.18 -11.13 11.27
C GLY A 169 -9.63 -11.06 11.74
N ASP A 170 -9.90 -10.08 12.60
CA ASP A 170 -11.24 -9.83 13.13
C ASP A 170 -11.59 -8.33 13.05
N GLU A 171 -12.88 -8.03 13.08
CA GLU A 171 -13.37 -6.66 12.95
C GLU A 171 -12.84 -5.75 14.07
N SER A 172 -12.75 -6.25 15.31
CA SER A 172 -12.34 -5.42 16.45
C SER A 172 -10.90 -4.96 16.36
N SER A 173 -10.02 -5.84 15.87
CA SER A 173 -8.63 -5.59 15.55
C SER A 173 -8.45 -4.50 14.49
N LEU A 174 -9.20 -4.63 13.39
CA LEU A 174 -9.18 -3.66 12.30
C LEU A 174 -9.70 -2.29 12.77
N GLU A 175 -10.78 -2.26 13.56
CA GLU A 175 -11.31 -1.01 14.12
C GLU A 175 -10.33 -0.36 15.11
N ALA A 176 -9.62 -1.15 15.93
CA ALA A 176 -8.60 -0.63 16.85
C ALA A 176 -7.46 0.06 16.09
N ALA A 177 -6.97 -0.55 15.00
CA ALA A 177 -5.96 0.05 14.13
C ALA A 177 -6.44 1.37 13.48
N LEU A 178 -7.70 1.41 13.02
CA LEU A 178 -8.30 2.62 12.44
C LEU A 178 -8.50 3.75 13.46
N ARG A 179 -8.91 3.42 14.69
CA ARG A 179 -9.04 4.40 15.78
C ARG A 179 -7.69 4.99 16.16
N ARG A 180 -6.65 4.15 16.24
CA ARG A 180 -5.27 4.59 16.46
C ARG A 180 -4.76 5.49 15.33
N PHE A 181 -5.05 5.13 14.09
CA PHE A 181 -4.78 6.00 12.94
C PHE A 181 -5.47 7.36 13.10
N LEU A 182 -6.78 7.40 13.38
CA LEU A 182 -7.52 8.66 13.59
C LEU A 182 -6.93 9.52 14.71
N GLN A 183 -6.39 8.89 15.76
CA GLN A 183 -5.79 9.58 16.89
C GLN A 183 -4.44 10.23 16.56
N HIS A 184 -3.64 9.65 15.66
CA HIS A 184 -2.23 10.05 15.47
C HIS A 184 -1.84 10.43 14.04
N TYR A 185 -2.71 10.29 13.02
CA TYR A 185 -2.34 10.48 11.60
C TYR A 185 -1.71 11.86 11.29
N GLU A 186 -1.99 12.90 12.07
CA GLU A 186 -1.40 14.25 11.87
C GLU A 186 0.13 14.23 11.97
N GLU A 187 0.66 13.33 12.81
CA GLU A 187 2.09 13.17 13.02
C GLU A 187 2.81 12.71 11.74
N LEU A 188 2.10 12.03 10.83
CA LEU A 188 2.64 11.58 9.55
C LEU A 188 3.00 12.74 8.62
N ARG A 189 2.48 13.96 8.84
CA ARG A 189 2.89 15.15 8.09
C ARG A 189 4.24 15.69 8.54
N LEU A 190 4.62 15.50 9.80
CA LEU A 190 5.83 16.08 10.37
C LEU A 190 7.13 15.73 9.62
N PRO A 191 7.33 14.50 9.11
CA PRO A 191 8.51 14.18 8.32
C PRO A 191 8.37 14.45 6.81
N THR A 192 7.17 14.83 6.31
CA THR A 192 6.97 15.06 4.87
C THR A 192 7.81 16.23 4.36
N LYS A 193 8.24 16.13 3.10
CA LYS A 193 9.08 17.09 2.36
C LYS A 193 10.46 17.33 3.00
N LYS A 194 10.85 16.56 4.01
CA LYS A 194 12.22 16.57 4.54
C LYS A 194 13.10 15.67 3.68
N LEU A 195 14.40 15.96 3.66
CA LEU A 195 15.38 15.19 2.87
C LEU A 195 15.83 13.88 3.56
N TYR A 196 15.63 13.76 4.88
CA TYR A 196 15.98 12.56 5.63
C TYR A 196 14.71 11.87 6.14
N ASP A 197 14.69 10.54 6.08
CA ASP A 197 13.46 9.79 6.31
C ASP A 197 13.01 9.80 7.78
N TYR A 198 13.93 9.75 8.75
CA TYR A 198 13.61 9.54 10.18
C TYR A 198 13.86 10.79 11.03
N PHE A 199 13.19 11.90 10.70
CA PHE A 199 13.35 13.17 11.42
C PHE A 199 12.67 13.22 12.79
N ASN A 200 11.87 12.22 13.16
CA ASN A 200 11.14 12.22 14.43
C ASN A 200 11.41 10.92 15.22
N SER A 201 11.35 11.02 16.55
CA SER A 201 11.38 9.88 17.46
C SER A 201 10.12 9.02 17.40
N ARG A 202 9.22 9.29 16.43
CA ARG A 202 7.92 8.64 16.31
C ARG A 202 7.94 7.42 15.38
N GLY A 203 9.02 7.19 14.62
CA GLY A 203 9.21 5.94 13.87
C GLY A 203 8.50 5.88 12.52
N HIS A 204 8.22 7.03 11.90
CA HIS A 204 7.69 7.13 10.53
C HIS A 204 8.65 7.86 9.59
N GLY A 205 8.80 7.30 8.38
CA GLY A 205 9.43 7.92 7.22
C GLY A 205 8.63 9.08 6.61
N GLY A 206 9.31 10.05 5.99
CA GLY A 206 8.69 11.17 5.26
C GLY A 206 7.83 10.79 4.05
N TYR A 207 7.89 9.53 3.62
CA TYR A 207 7.16 8.96 2.48
C TYR A 207 5.86 8.23 2.85
N PHE A 208 5.47 8.20 4.14
CA PHE A 208 4.34 7.39 4.61
C PHE A 208 2.98 8.09 4.57
N PHE A 209 2.90 9.41 4.38
CA PHE A 209 1.65 10.12 4.60
C PHE A 209 0.52 9.67 3.67
N PHE A 210 0.66 9.81 2.34
CA PHE A 210 -0.36 9.33 1.40
C PHE A 210 -0.51 7.81 1.42
N TYR A 211 0.58 7.08 1.69
CA TYR A 211 0.52 5.63 1.84
C TYR A 211 -0.42 5.23 2.99
N ALA A 212 -0.27 5.84 4.16
CA ALA A 212 -1.11 5.59 5.32
C ALA A 212 -2.57 5.99 5.07
N LEU A 213 -2.79 7.17 4.48
CA LEU A 213 -4.14 7.63 4.11
C LEU A 213 -4.86 6.63 3.20
N ARG A 214 -4.18 6.15 2.16
CA ARG A 214 -4.70 5.12 1.24
C ARG A 214 -5.07 3.86 2.01
N ASN A 215 -4.15 3.31 2.79
CA ASN A 215 -4.40 2.04 3.47
C ASN A 215 -5.48 2.14 4.56
N ALA A 216 -5.58 3.29 5.25
CA ALA A 216 -6.68 3.55 6.18
C ALA A 216 -8.03 3.61 5.46
N LYS A 217 -8.11 4.27 4.29
CA LYS A 217 -9.31 4.28 3.44
C LYS A 217 -9.72 2.86 3.02
N GLU A 218 -8.76 2.05 2.57
CA GLU A 218 -9.03 0.68 2.12
C GLU A 218 -9.53 -0.19 3.29
N ALA A 219 -8.85 -0.14 4.44
CA ALA A 219 -9.25 -0.88 5.64
C ALA A 219 -10.64 -0.45 6.14
N ALA A 220 -10.96 0.85 6.07
CA ALA A 220 -12.25 1.37 6.52
C ALA A 220 -13.46 0.80 5.77
N ARG A 221 -13.28 0.20 4.59
CA ARG A 221 -14.38 -0.49 3.88
C ARG A 221 -14.97 -1.65 4.68
N HIS A 222 -14.20 -2.24 5.58
CA HIS A 222 -14.58 -3.37 6.42
C HIS A 222 -14.99 -2.97 7.85
N ALA A 223 -14.92 -1.67 8.18
CA ALA A 223 -15.30 -1.16 9.50
C ALA A 223 -16.81 -0.85 9.58
N LYS A 224 -17.31 -0.71 10.81
CA LYS A 224 -18.69 -0.25 11.04
C LYS A 224 -18.96 1.11 10.40
N PRO A 225 -20.22 1.38 9.99
CA PRO A 225 -20.58 2.59 9.24
C PRO A 225 -20.07 3.89 9.86
N ASP A 226 -20.18 4.06 11.18
CA ASP A 226 -19.77 5.28 11.88
C ASP A 226 -18.25 5.49 11.84
N LEU A 227 -17.48 4.44 12.13
CA LEU A 227 -16.02 4.53 12.09
C LEU A 227 -15.53 4.70 10.65
N ARG A 228 -16.14 3.99 9.70
CA ARG A 228 -15.87 4.16 8.27
C ARG A 228 -16.08 5.61 7.83
N ALA A 229 -17.21 6.22 8.18
CA ALA A 229 -17.50 7.61 7.84
C ALA A 229 -16.47 8.58 8.44
N GLN A 230 -16.06 8.37 9.70
CA GLN A 230 -15.02 9.16 10.36
C GLN A 230 -13.67 9.05 9.64
N VAL A 231 -13.24 7.84 9.31
CA VAL A 231 -11.98 7.61 8.59
C VAL A 231 -12.01 8.22 7.20
N LEU A 232 -13.07 7.98 6.41
CA LEU A 232 -13.18 8.51 5.05
C LEU A 232 -13.22 10.04 5.04
N SER A 233 -14.00 10.65 5.92
CA SER A 233 -14.01 12.11 6.09
C SER A 233 -12.62 12.63 6.44
N ARG A 234 -11.95 11.99 7.41
CA ARG A 234 -10.63 12.43 7.86
C ARG A 234 -9.57 12.31 6.77
N VAL A 235 -9.52 11.17 6.10
CA VAL A 235 -8.59 10.88 5.01
C VAL A 235 -8.78 11.89 3.87
N ARG A 236 -10.03 12.19 3.48
CA ARG A 236 -10.34 13.17 2.44
C ARG A 236 -9.88 14.58 2.82
N THR A 237 -10.19 15.03 4.03
CA THR A 237 -9.76 16.34 4.55
C THR A 237 -8.23 16.44 4.59
N ALA A 238 -7.56 15.42 5.11
CA ALA A 238 -6.10 15.38 5.20
C ALA A 238 -5.42 15.42 3.82
N ALA A 239 -5.95 14.67 2.85
CA ALA A 239 -5.44 14.67 1.48
C ALA A 239 -5.61 16.05 0.84
N LEU A 240 -6.79 16.66 0.89
CA LEU A 240 -7.05 17.99 0.32
C LEU A 240 -6.17 19.08 0.95
N ALA A 241 -5.95 19.02 2.27
CA ALA A 241 -5.08 19.97 2.97
C ALA A 241 -3.60 19.87 2.57
N ALA A 242 -3.17 18.75 1.99
CA ALA A 242 -1.80 18.52 1.56
C ALA A 242 -1.52 18.98 0.12
N ARG A 243 -2.51 19.55 -0.59
CA ARG A 243 -2.40 20.01 -1.98
C ARG A 243 -1.42 21.18 -2.10
N GLU A 244 -0.52 21.12 -3.08
CA GLU A 244 0.36 22.23 -3.44
C GLU A 244 -0.39 23.32 -4.23
N GLY A 245 0.22 24.51 -4.38
CA GLY A 245 -0.40 25.61 -5.11
C GLY A 245 -0.70 25.34 -6.60
N ASP A 246 0.01 24.38 -7.20
CA ASP A 246 -0.20 23.94 -8.60
C ASP A 246 -1.19 22.76 -8.72
N GLY A 247 -1.83 22.35 -7.62
CA GLY A 247 -2.77 21.23 -7.59
C GLY A 247 -2.11 19.85 -7.47
N SER A 248 -0.79 19.76 -7.52
CA SER A 248 -0.08 18.50 -7.26
C SER A 248 0.00 18.18 -5.76
N PHE A 249 0.55 17.02 -5.44
CA PHE A 249 0.79 16.59 -4.07
C PHE A 249 2.22 16.06 -3.94
N MET A 250 2.81 16.13 -2.75
CA MET A 250 4.16 15.62 -2.50
C MET A 250 4.36 15.19 -1.03
N ASP A 251 4.75 13.93 -0.85
CA ASP A 251 5.24 13.41 0.43
C ASP A 251 6.74 13.59 0.59
N HIS A 252 7.52 13.15 -0.39
CA HIS A 252 8.98 13.11 -0.27
C HIS A 252 9.67 13.48 -1.60
N HIS A 253 10.75 14.27 -1.53
CA HIS A 253 11.45 14.77 -2.71
C HIS A 253 12.05 13.67 -3.59
N MET A 254 12.51 12.57 -2.99
CA MET A 254 13.11 11.44 -3.72
C MET A 254 12.08 10.56 -4.45
N ILE A 255 10.82 10.57 -4.02
CA ILE A 255 9.75 9.80 -4.67
C ILE A 255 9.07 10.65 -5.75
N GLY A 256 8.97 11.96 -5.49
CA GLY A 256 8.46 12.94 -6.43
C GLY A 256 6.93 13.08 -6.41
N ARG A 257 6.48 14.08 -7.17
CA ARG A 257 5.07 14.52 -7.18
C ARG A 257 4.14 13.53 -7.88
N ALA A 258 4.62 12.84 -8.92
CA ALA A 258 3.77 11.92 -9.69
C ALA A 258 3.15 10.81 -8.82
N TYR A 259 3.94 10.21 -7.92
CA TYR A 259 3.45 9.20 -6.97
C TYR A 259 2.41 9.78 -6.02
N SER A 260 2.74 10.90 -5.38
CA SER A 260 1.90 11.50 -4.32
C SER A 260 0.59 12.02 -4.91
N THR A 261 0.64 12.64 -6.09
CA THR A 261 -0.56 13.06 -6.83
C THR A 261 -1.42 11.87 -7.23
N ALA A 262 -0.83 10.77 -7.72
CA ALA A 262 -1.59 9.58 -8.05
C ALA A 262 -2.26 8.94 -6.82
N MET A 263 -1.55 8.87 -5.69
CA MET A 263 -2.14 8.43 -4.43
C MET A 263 -3.28 9.35 -3.98
N ALA A 264 -3.09 10.67 -4.06
CA ALA A 264 -4.12 11.64 -3.70
C ALA A 264 -5.37 11.49 -4.59
N LEU A 265 -5.21 11.35 -5.90
CA LEU A 265 -6.32 11.10 -6.83
C LEU A 265 -7.06 9.81 -6.46
N TYR A 266 -6.35 8.73 -6.17
CA TYR A 266 -6.95 7.47 -5.71
C TYR A 266 -7.71 7.63 -4.38
N ILE A 267 -7.13 8.37 -3.43
CA ILE A 267 -7.72 8.64 -2.13
C ILE A 267 -9.00 9.48 -2.26
N LEU A 268 -8.98 10.48 -3.14
CA LEU A 268 -10.09 11.44 -3.32
C LEU A 268 -11.19 10.94 -4.25
N ALA A 269 -10.95 9.87 -5.01
CA ALA A 269 -12.01 9.20 -5.75
C ALA A 269 -12.98 8.52 -4.78
N ASP A 270 -14.28 8.60 -5.04
CA ASP A 270 -15.32 8.01 -4.17
C ASP A 270 -15.60 6.54 -4.54
#